data_AF-F2BAL4-F1
#
_entry.id   AF-F2BAL4-F1
#
_cell.length_a   1.000
_cell.length_b   1.000
_cell.length_c   1.000
_cell.angle_alpha   90.00
_cell.angle_beta   90.00
_cell.angle_gamma   90.00
#
_symmetry.space_group_name_H-M   'P 1'
#
loop_
_entity.id
_entity.type
_entity.pdbx_description
1 polymer ?
#
loop_
_entity_poly.entity_id
_entity_poly.type
_entity_poly.pdbx_seq_one_letter_code
_entity_poly.pdbx_strand_id
1 'polypeptide(L)' 'MKSGSNIEAAALIGKRIAEKAKIIGIEKVAFDRSGFQYHGRIKALAEAARNAGLSF' A
#
# COMPACT_ATOMS: atom_id res chain seq x y z
N MET A 1 -14.58 15.21 9.13
CA MET A 1 -13.79 13.98 8.93
C MET A 1 -13.91 13.55 7.48
N LYS A 2 -12.87 13.69 6.65
CA LYS A 2 -12.89 13.20 5.26
C LYS A 2 -12.81 11.67 5.31
N SER A 3 -13.80 11.00 4.75
CA SER A 3 -14.02 9.56 4.77
C SER A 3 -12.74 8.79 4.43
N GLY A 4 -12.20 8.01 5.38
CA GLY A 4 -10.96 7.23 5.22
C GLY A 4 -11.07 6.04 4.25
N SER A 5 -12.13 5.98 3.44
CA SER A 5 -12.49 4.84 2.60
C SER A 5 -12.36 5.15 1.11
N ASN A 6 -11.48 6.08 0.73
CA ASN A 6 -11.29 6.50 -0.65
C ASN A 6 -9.97 5.95 -1.22
N ILE A 7 -9.89 5.85 -2.54
CA ILE A 7 -8.73 5.34 -3.28
C ILE A 7 -7.47 6.19 -3.00
N GLU A 8 -7.63 7.52 -2.92
CA GLU A 8 -6.53 8.44 -2.59
C GLU A 8 -5.93 8.17 -1.21
N ALA A 9 -6.76 7.88 -0.21
CA ALA A 9 -6.29 7.55 1.13
C ALA A 9 -5.52 6.21 1.14
N ALA A 10 -6.00 5.23 0.38
CA ALA A 10 -5.32 3.94 0.22
C ALA A 10 -3.93 4.10 -0.42
N ALA A 11 -3.81 4.96 -1.43
CA ALA A 11 -2.53 5.28 -2.06
C ALA A 11 -1.57 5.99 -1.08
N LEU A 12 -2.06 6.98 -0.31
CA LEU A 12 -1.25 7.68 0.67
C LEU A 12 -0.71 6.74 1.76
N ILE A 13 -1.55 5.80 2.21
CA ILE A 13 -1.16 4.78 3.19
C ILE A 13 -0.12 3.83 2.60
N GLY A 14 -0.32 3.33 1.37
CA GLY A 14 0.62 2.44 0.70
C GLY A 14 2.02 3.06 0.58
N LYS A 15 2.09 4.33 0.18
CA LYS A 15 3.35 5.09 0.12
C LYS A 15 4.02 5.21 1.50
N ARG A 16 3.27 5.57 2.54
CA ARG A 16 3.80 5.69 3.91
C ARG A 16 4.32 4.37 4.47
N ILE A 17 3.67 3.26 4.14
CA ILE A 17 4.13 1.91 4.56
C ILE A 17 5.46 1.60 3.89
N ALA A 18 5.59 1.86 2.59
CA ALA A 18 6.83 1.65 1.87
C ALA A 18 7.99 2.52 2.37
N GLU A 19 7.74 3.81 2.63
CA GLU A 19 8.75 4.70 3.19
C GLU A 19 9.24 4.19 4.56
N LYS A 20 8.32 3.77 5.43
CA LYS A 20 8.67 3.19 6.73
C LYS A 20 9.43 1.87 6.58
N ALA A 21 8.98 0.99 5.70
CA ALA A 21 9.64 -0.28 5.42
C ALA A 21 11.06 -0.10 4.89
N LYS A 22 11.26 0.90 4.01
CA LYS A 22 12.58 1.26 3.49
C LYS A 22 13.51 1.77 4.58
N ILE A 23 13.02 2.58 5.53
CA ILE A 23 13.82 3.07 6.68
C ILE A 23 14.32 1.91 7.56
N ILE A 24 13.50 0.88 7.73
CA ILE A 24 13.86 -0.32 8.52
C ILE A 24 14.57 -1.40 7.68
N GLY A 25 14.89 -1.13 6.40
CA GLY A 25 15.60 -2.06 5.53
C GLY A 25 14.78 -3.24 5.03
N ILE A 26 13.44 -3.16 5.05
CA ILE A 26 12.54 -4.17 4.52
C ILE A 26 12.21 -3.85 3.07
N GLU A 27 12.77 -4.63 2.14
CA GLU A 27 12.57 -4.46 0.70
C GLU A 27 11.59 -5.46 0.11
N LYS A 28 11.56 -6.70 0.61
CA LYS A 28 10.66 -7.77 0.15
C LYS A 28 9.59 -8.06 1.19
N VAL A 29 8.32 -7.94 0.80
CA VAL A 29 7.17 -8.32 1.62
C VAL A 29 6.22 -9.18 0.80
N ALA A 30 5.23 -9.79 1.45
CA ALA A 30 4.11 -10.42 0.77
C ALA A 30 2.88 -9.54 0.96
N PHE A 31 2.16 -9.25 -0.13
CA PHE A 31 0.92 -8.49 -0.04
C PHE A 31 -0.27 -9.42 0.16
N ASP A 32 -0.73 -9.50 1.42
CA ASP A 32 -1.96 -10.22 1.73
C ASP A 32 -3.18 -9.35 1.46
N ARG A 33 -4.07 -9.87 0.62
CA ARG A 33 -5.36 -9.27 0.28
C ARG A 33 -6.51 -9.80 1.14
N SER A 34 -6.25 -10.75 2.05
CA SER A 34 -7.18 -11.29 3.05
C SER A 34 -8.57 -11.65 2.49
N GLY A 35 -8.63 -12.17 1.26
CA GLY A 35 -9.87 -12.56 0.57
C GLY A 35 -10.59 -11.45 -0.21
N PHE A 36 -10.11 -10.21 -0.16
CA PHE A 36 -10.65 -9.10 -0.97
C PHE A 36 -10.19 -9.18 -2.44
N GLN A 37 -11.05 -8.75 -3.35
CA GLN A 37 -10.69 -8.64 -4.77
C GLN A 37 -9.58 -7.60 -4.95
N TYR A 38 -8.62 -7.90 -5.83
CA TYR A 38 -7.55 -6.97 -6.18
C TYR A 38 -8.09 -5.87 -7.10
N HIS A 39 -8.84 -4.96 -6.51
CA HIS A 39 -9.52 -3.87 -7.20
C HIS A 39 -9.68 -2.64 -6.31
N GLY A 40 -9.97 -1.49 -6.92
CA GLY A 40 -10.20 -0.22 -6.22
C GLY A 40 -9.09 0.12 -5.24
N ARG A 41 -9.44 0.16 -3.94
CA ARG A 41 -8.54 0.53 -2.84
C ARG A 41 -7.37 -0.43 -2.65
N ILE A 42 -7.61 -1.73 -2.75
CA ILE A 42 -6.58 -2.77 -2.57
C ILE A 42 -5.50 -2.60 -3.64
N LYS A 43 -5.93 -2.41 -4.90
CA LYS A 43 -5.03 -2.16 -6.02
C LYS A 43 -4.25 -0.86 -5.84
N ALA A 44 -4.91 0.24 -5.46
CA ALA A 44 -4.24 1.53 -5.29
C ALA A 44 -3.22 1.55 -4.14
N LEU A 45 -3.51 0.85 -3.04
CA LEU A 45 -2.55 0.69 -1.95
C LEU A 45 -1.33 -0.12 -2.41
N ALA A 46 -1.56 -1.22 -3.14
CA ALA A 46 -0.50 -2.06 -3.66
C ALA A 46 0.40 -1.31 -4.66
N GLU A 47 -0.19 -0.60 -5.62
CA GLU A 47 0.56 0.20 -6.59
C GLU A 47 1.35 1.32 -5.93
N ALA A 48 0.77 2.01 -4.94
CA ALA A 48 1.47 3.07 -4.22
C ALA A 48 2.65 2.53 -3.39
N ALA A 49 2.49 1.37 -2.74
CA ALA A 49 3.57 0.75 -2.01
C ALA A 49 4.70 0.27 -2.95
N ARG A 50 4.36 -0.32 -4.10
CA ARG A 50 5.35 -0.71 -5.13
C ARG A 50 6.13 0.48 -5.68
N ASN A 51 5.44 1.56 -6.05
CA ASN A 51 6.07 2.78 -6.55
C ASN A 51 7.01 3.45 -5.54
N ALA A 52 6.78 3.22 -4.25
CA ALA A 52 7.61 3.76 -3.19
C ALA A 52 8.79 2.84 -2.79
N GLY A 53 8.95 1.70 -3.48
CA GLY A 53 10.14 0.84 -3.40
C GLY A 53 9.95 -0.48 -2.66
N LEU A 54 8.74 -0.81 -2.20
CA LEU A 54 8.46 -2.14 -1.67
C LEU A 54 8.28 -3.15 -2.81
N SER A 55 9.02 -4.26 -2.75
CA SER A 55 8.88 -5.38 -3.68
C SER A 55 7.99 -6.46 -3.09
N PHE A 56 6.86 -6.74 -3.74
CA PHE A 56 5.91 -7.81 -3.37
C PHE A 56 5.00 -8.19 -4.52
#